data_AF-A0A816ZQ65-F1
#
_entry.id   AF-A0A816ZQ65-F1
#
_cell.length_a   1.000
_cell.length_b   1.000
_cell.length_c   1.000
_cell.angle_alpha   90.00
_cell.angle_beta   90.00
_cell.angle_gamma   90.00
#
_symmetry.space_group_name_H-M   'P 1'
#
loop_
_entity.id
_entity.type
_entity.pdbx_description
1 polymer ?
#
loop_
_entity_poly.entity_id
_entity_poly.type
_entity_poly.pdbx_seq_one_letter_code
_entity_poly.pdbx_strand_id
1 'polypeptide(L)'
;MVPTVHIVGTPPIASQFSGAILHRTLGNGDCRVFANMYKEITIVQANLTSKKFYRGDRSFSYAIVIFFTMINTPRYLFIVFSALKGRPVYISLPVDLSDYEINIDSSSIKPHNLSILNSPKVDHQAAALQAILDLVKKAENIIAIVAV
;
A
#
# COMPACT_ATOMS: atom_id res chain seq x y z
N MET A 1 4.90 3.64 -15.37
CA MET A 1 4.05 4.08 -14.23
C MET A 1 4.92 4.26 -12.99
N VAL A 2 4.72 5.30 -12.17
CA VAL A 2 5.68 5.70 -11.10
C VAL A 2 5.19 5.26 -9.71
N PRO A 3 6.02 4.58 -8.90
CA PRO A 3 5.66 4.27 -7.51
C PRO A 3 5.53 5.57 -6.71
N THR A 4 4.33 5.82 -6.17
CA THR A 4 4.02 7.05 -5.44
C THR A 4 3.40 6.69 -4.10
N VAL A 5 3.92 7.27 -3.01
CA VAL A 5 3.35 7.16 -1.67
C VAL A 5 2.73 8.50 -1.31
N HIS A 6 1.40 8.54 -1.19
CA HIS A 6 0.67 9.72 -0.77
C HIS A 6 0.41 9.65 0.73
N ILE A 7 1.02 10.56 1.49
CA ILE A 7 0.84 10.68 2.93
C ILE A 7 -0.05 11.89 3.21
N VAL A 8 -1.14 11.68 3.94
CA VAL A 8 -2.13 12.72 4.24
C VAL A 8 -2.30 12.86 5.74
N GLY A 9 -2.15 14.10 6.24
CA GLY A 9 -2.52 14.46 7.60
C GLY A 9 -4.03 14.34 7.81
N THR A 10 -4.45 13.74 8.91
CA THR A 10 -5.87 13.61 9.28
C THR A 10 -6.14 14.24 10.65
N PRO A 11 -7.41 14.55 10.99
CA PRO A 11 -7.75 15.09 12.30
C PRO A 11 -7.24 14.27 13.48
N PRO A 12 -7.15 14.84 14.70
CA PRO A 12 -6.78 14.09 15.88
C PRO A 12 -7.67 12.87 16.08
N ILE A 13 -7.09 11.77 16.58
CA ILE A 13 -7.80 10.49 16.76
C ILE A 13 -9.09 10.69 17.58
N ALA A 14 -9.02 11.48 18.65
CA ALA A 14 -10.18 11.78 19.49
C ALA A 14 -11.33 12.42 18.71
N SER A 15 -11.03 13.41 17.85
CA SER A 15 -12.03 14.10 17.04
C SER A 15 -12.61 13.21 15.95
N GLN A 16 -11.81 12.29 15.38
CA GLN A 16 -12.30 11.28 14.44
C GLN A 16 -13.30 10.32 15.12
N PHE A 17 -13.01 9.87 16.35
CA PHE A 17 -13.88 8.96 17.09
C PHE A 17 -15.15 9.63 17.62
N SER A 18 -15.08 10.90 18.01
CA SER A 18 -16.25 11.64 18.50
C SER A 18 -17.17 12.12 17.38
N GLY A 19 -16.80 11.91 16.11
CA GLY A 19 -17.54 12.43 14.96
C GLY A 19 -17.59 13.95 14.92
N ALA A 20 -16.51 14.62 15.32
CA ALA A 20 -16.47 16.08 15.38
C ALA A 20 -16.67 16.71 13.99
N ILE A 21 -17.35 17.86 13.95
CA ILE A 21 -17.46 18.68 12.75
C ILE A 21 -16.22 19.54 12.66
N LEU A 22 -15.38 19.28 11.65
CA LEU A 22 -14.07 19.90 11.52
C LEU A 22 -13.92 20.61 10.18
N HIS A 23 -13.17 21.71 10.20
CA HIS A 23 -12.71 22.36 8.98
C HIS A 23 -11.92 21.35 8.12
N ARG A 24 -12.10 21.41 6.80
CA ARG A 24 -11.49 20.47 5.82
C ARG A 24 -11.99 19.02 5.91
N THR A 25 -13.18 18.82 6.45
CA THR A 25 -13.98 17.59 6.28
C THR A 25 -15.27 17.92 5.52
N LEU A 26 -16.11 16.92 5.22
CA LEU A 26 -17.44 17.15 4.65
C LEU A 26 -18.48 17.66 5.67
N GLY A 27 -18.08 17.87 6.94
CA GLY A 27 -18.98 18.40 7.97
C GLY A 27 -20.10 17.45 8.37
N ASN A 28 -19.95 16.15 8.13
CA ASN A 28 -20.92 15.10 8.43
C ASN A 28 -20.50 14.17 9.59
N GLY A 29 -19.41 14.50 10.29
CA GLY A 29 -18.85 13.70 11.37
C GLY A 29 -18.06 12.45 10.94
N ASP A 30 -18.02 12.11 9.64
CA ASP A 30 -17.19 11.02 9.13
C ASP A 30 -15.85 11.53 8.60
N CYS A 31 -14.80 11.38 9.40
CA CYS A 31 -13.44 11.75 9.00
C CYS A 31 -12.79 10.78 7.99
N ARG A 32 -13.47 9.69 7.60
CA ARG A 32 -12.93 8.67 6.69
C ARG A 32 -13.37 8.82 5.24
N VAL A 33 -14.17 9.83 4.89
CA VAL A 33 -14.70 9.97 3.52
C VAL A 33 -13.58 10.00 2.47
N PHE A 34 -12.56 10.85 2.65
CA PHE A 34 -11.43 10.91 1.71
C PHE A 34 -10.61 9.61 1.70
N ALA A 35 -10.37 9.03 2.87
CA ALA A 35 -9.73 7.73 2.99
C ALA A 35 -10.51 6.63 2.24
N ASN A 36 -11.85 6.70 2.21
CA ASN A 36 -12.66 5.75 1.44
C ASN A 36 -12.55 5.97 -0.07
N MET A 37 -12.45 7.23 -0.53
CA MET A 37 -12.24 7.53 -1.95
C MET A 37 -10.90 6.98 -2.46
N TYR A 38 -9.83 7.06 -1.66
CA TYR A 38 -8.50 6.58 -2.06
C TYR A 38 -8.42 5.06 -2.24
N LYS A 39 -9.34 4.28 -1.67
CA LYS A 39 -9.38 2.81 -1.84
C LYS A 39 -9.54 2.41 -3.31
N GLU A 40 -10.25 3.21 -4.10
CA GLU A 40 -10.55 2.91 -5.50
C GLU A 40 -9.37 3.17 -6.43
N ILE A 41 -8.39 3.97 -5.99
CA ILE A 41 -7.28 4.44 -6.83
C ILE A 41 -5.90 4.07 -6.28
N THR A 42 -5.83 3.29 -5.21
CA THR A 42 -4.58 2.84 -4.60
C THR A 42 -4.50 1.33 -4.54
N ILE A 43 -3.28 0.79 -4.67
CA ILE A 43 -3.08 -0.66 -4.56
C ILE A 43 -3.17 -1.13 -3.12
N VAL A 44 -2.73 -0.29 -2.19
CA VAL A 44 -2.85 -0.53 -0.76
C VAL A 44 -2.99 0.80 -0.03
N GLN A 45 -3.74 0.77 1.07
CA GLN A 45 -3.94 1.91 1.94
C GLN A 45 -3.73 1.55 3.42
N ALA A 46 -3.13 2.46 4.17
CA ALA A 46 -2.95 2.39 5.61
C ALA A 46 -3.65 3.58 6.30
N ASN A 47 -4.40 3.30 7.37
CA ASN A 47 -4.92 4.35 8.25
C ASN A 47 -4.37 4.16 9.66
N LEU A 48 -3.59 5.11 10.13
CA LEU A 48 -2.88 5.02 11.41
C LEU A 48 -3.76 5.46 12.57
N THR A 49 -4.86 4.75 12.79
CA THR A 49 -5.83 5.04 13.85
C THR A 49 -5.95 3.83 14.77
N SER A 50 -5.64 3.96 16.06
CA SER A 50 -5.78 2.86 17.03
C SER A 50 -6.66 3.25 18.22
N LYS A 51 -7.68 2.43 18.50
CA LYS A 51 -8.53 2.57 19.69
C LYS A 51 -7.77 2.27 20.99
N LYS A 52 -6.63 1.54 20.91
CA LYS A 52 -5.75 1.28 22.05
C LYS A 52 -4.99 2.54 22.46
N PHE A 53 -4.50 3.30 21.48
CA PHE A 53 -3.90 4.63 21.70
C PHE A 53 -4.89 5.58 22.40
N TYR A 54 -6.14 5.62 21.93
CA TYR A 54 -7.20 6.44 22.55
C TYR A 54 -7.52 6.06 24.02
N ARG A 55 -7.25 4.82 24.46
CA ARG A 55 -7.51 4.35 25.83
C ARG A 55 -6.33 4.54 26.80
N GLY A 56 -5.29 5.28 26.40
CA GLY A 56 -4.11 5.52 27.24
C GLY A 56 -3.11 4.37 27.27
N ASP A 57 -3.35 3.31 26.48
CA ASP A 57 -2.41 2.21 26.30
C ASP A 57 -1.33 2.68 25.32
N ARG A 58 -0.16 3.09 25.87
CA ARG A 58 1.01 3.58 25.11
C ARG A 58 1.68 2.49 24.27
N SER A 59 1.14 1.28 24.30
CA SER A 59 1.51 0.19 23.40
C SER A 59 0.96 0.50 21.99
N PHE A 60 1.80 1.07 21.13
CA PHE A 60 1.52 1.22 19.70
C PHE A 60 1.42 -0.16 19.03
N SER A 61 0.25 -0.78 19.14
CA SER A 61 -0.10 -1.86 18.23
C SER A 61 -0.57 -1.20 16.93
N TYR A 62 0.22 -1.34 15.87
CA TYR A 62 -0.11 -0.93 14.51
C TYR A 62 -1.44 -1.57 14.08
N ALA A 63 -2.56 -0.95 14.46
CA ALA A 63 -3.85 -1.21 13.84
C ALA A 63 -3.85 -0.48 12.49
N ILE A 64 -2.92 -0.86 11.62
CA ILE A 64 -3.05 -0.53 10.21
C ILE A 64 -4.28 -1.32 9.78
N VAL A 65 -5.40 -0.62 9.59
CA VAL A 65 -6.54 -1.17 8.87
C VAL A 65 -6.10 -1.23 7.41
N ILE A 66 -5.42 -2.32 7.08
CA ILE A 66 -5.08 -2.65 5.71
C ILE A 66 -6.34 -3.22 5.08
N PHE A 67 -7.00 -2.44 4.23
CA PHE A 67 -7.96 -3.02 3.31
C PHE A 67 -7.15 -3.72 2.21
N PHE A 68 -6.92 -5.02 2.39
CA PHE A 68 -6.41 -5.89 1.34
C PHE A 68 -7.58 -6.27 0.44
N THR A 69 -7.70 -5.61 -0.71
CA THR A 69 -8.36 -6.23 -1.86
C THR A 69 -7.31 -7.16 -2.48
N MET A 70 -7.47 -8.47 -2.27
CA MET A 70 -6.60 -9.61 -2.65
C MET A 70 -5.46 -10.04 -1.69
N ILE A 71 -5.72 -11.18 -1.04
CA ILE A 71 -4.81 -12.31 -0.73
C ILE A 71 -3.62 -12.04 0.22
N ASN A 72 -3.78 -12.46 1.49
CA ASN A 72 -2.76 -13.05 2.39
C ASN A 72 -1.31 -12.54 2.30
N THR A 73 -1.08 -11.22 2.24
CA THR A 73 0.28 -10.67 2.18
C THR A 73 0.64 -9.99 3.50
N PRO A 74 1.79 -10.29 4.14
CA PRO A 74 2.16 -9.72 5.42
C PRO A 74 2.33 -8.20 5.37
N ARG A 75 2.07 -7.57 6.52
CA ARG A 75 1.97 -6.12 6.80
C ARG A 75 3.14 -5.23 6.35
N TYR A 76 4.26 -5.80 5.91
CA TYR A 76 5.53 -5.11 5.67
C TYR A 76 5.83 -4.83 4.19
N LEU A 77 4.86 -5.06 3.30
CA LEU A 77 5.10 -5.09 1.86
C LEU A 77 4.41 -3.96 1.07
N PHE A 78 4.14 -2.82 1.71
CA PHE A 78 3.41 -1.71 1.07
C PHE A 78 4.26 -0.98 0.03
N ILE A 79 5.42 -0.49 0.46
CA ILE A 79 6.34 0.26 -0.38
C ILE A 79 6.94 -0.66 -1.45
N VAL A 80 7.23 -1.91 -1.08
CA VAL A 80 7.73 -2.92 -2.01
C VAL A 80 6.67 -3.25 -3.07
N PHE A 81 5.39 -3.39 -2.74
CA PHE A 81 4.34 -3.57 -3.75
C PHE A 81 4.21 -2.36 -4.66
N SER A 82 4.26 -1.13 -4.12
CA SER A 82 4.27 0.07 -4.95
C SER A 82 5.44 0.07 -5.94
N ALA A 83 6.64 -0.23 -5.45
CA ALA A 83 7.86 -0.29 -6.26
C ALA A 83 7.80 -1.41 -7.33
N LEU A 84 7.30 -2.60 -6.98
CA LEU A 84 7.22 -3.73 -7.90
C LEU A 84 6.08 -3.61 -8.92
N LYS A 85 4.96 -2.98 -8.55
CA LYS A 85 3.77 -2.86 -9.41
C LYS A 85 3.62 -1.50 -10.09
N GLY A 86 4.41 -0.50 -9.69
CA GLY A 86 4.30 0.87 -10.17
C GLY A 86 2.94 1.52 -9.87
N ARG A 87 2.31 1.15 -8.74
CA ARG A 87 0.97 1.61 -8.35
C ARG A 87 1.01 2.48 -7.07
N PRO A 88 0.10 3.46 -6.93
CA PRO A 88 0.13 4.39 -5.80
C PRO A 88 -0.35 3.75 -4.49
N VAL A 89 0.20 4.21 -3.38
CA VAL A 89 -0.15 3.84 -2.00
C VAL A 89 -0.62 5.06 -1.23
N TYR A 90 -1.60 4.90 -0.34
CA TYR A 90 -2.09 5.98 0.53
C TYR A 90 -1.86 5.67 2.01
N ILE A 91 -1.41 6.66 2.78
CA ILE A 91 -1.23 6.58 4.23
C ILE A 91 -1.90 7.78 4.87
N SER A 92 -2.89 7.55 5.74
CA SER A 92 -3.40 8.61 6.62
C SER A 92 -2.67 8.60 7.96
N LEU A 93 -2.19 9.77 8.37
CA LEU A 93 -1.50 10.01 9.64
C LEU A 93 -2.29 11.05 10.45
N PRO A 94 -2.90 10.67 11.59
CA PRO A 94 -3.51 11.66 12.48
C PRO A 94 -2.48 12.64 13.00
N VAL A 95 -2.86 13.91 13.08
CA VAL A 95 -1.94 14.99 13.47
C VAL A 95 -1.43 14.84 14.91
N ASP A 96 -2.20 14.23 15.80
CA ASP A 96 -1.78 13.93 17.17
C ASP A 96 -0.78 12.78 17.28
N LEU A 97 -0.46 12.09 16.17
CA LEU A 97 0.60 11.10 16.11
C LEU A 97 1.93 11.66 15.57
N SER A 98 1.97 12.86 14.98
CA SER A 98 3.24 13.41 14.44
C SER A 98 4.28 13.65 15.52
N ASP A 99 3.82 13.96 16.73
CA ASP A 99 4.67 14.35 17.86
C ASP A 99 5.02 13.14 18.73
N TYR A 100 4.54 11.94 18.35
CA TYR A 100 4.75 10.73 19.13
C TYR A 100 6.07 10.06 18.76
N GLU A 101 6.99 9.99 19.72
CA GLU A 101 8.25 9.26 19.56
C GLU A 101 8.05 7.75 19.62
N ILE A 102 8.62 7.05 18.64
CA ILE A 102 8.60 5.59 18.59
C ILE A 102 10.02 5.10 18.80
N ASN A 103 10.23 4.28 19.83
CA ASN A 103 11.51 3.61 20.02
C ASN A 103 11.57 2.40 19.08
N ILE A 104 12.47 2.46 18.11
CA ILE A 104 12.69 1.39 17.15
C ILE A 104 14.03 0.76 17.50
N ASP A 105 14.04 -0.53 17.77
CA ASP A 105 15.29 -1.28 17.84
C ASP A 105 15.93 -1.24 16.45
N SER A 106 17.05 -0.54 16.31
CA SER A 106 17.79 -0.40 15.04
C SER A 106 18.11 -1.75 14.39
N SER A 107 18.24 -2.83 15.17
CA SER A 107 18.48 -4.19 14.66
C SER A 107 17.26 -4.78 13.93
N SER A 108 16.07 -4.22 14.16
CA SER A 108 14.82 -4.58 13.49
C SER A 108 14.66 -3.93 12.10
N ILE A 109 15.42 -2.87 11.81
CA ILE A 109 15.39 -2.19 10.51
C ILE A 109 16.32 -2.94 9.55
N LYS A 110 15.75 -3.83 8.73
CA LYS A 110 16.47 -4.51 7.65
C LYS A 110 16.09 -3.92 6.30
N PRO A 111 17.04 -3.77 5.36
CA PRO A 111 16.72 -3.43 3.97
C PRO A 111 15.69 -4.42 3.43
N HIS A 112 14.62 -3.90 2.85
CA HIS A 112 13.57 -4.76 2.29
C HIS A 112 14.10 -5.39 1.01
N ASN A 113 13.87 -6.70 0.86
CA ASN A 113 14.22 -7.41 -0.36
C ASN A 113 13.28 -6.97 -1.50
N LEU A 114 13.83 -6.28 -2.50
CA LEU A 114 13.11 -5.83 -3.71
C LEU A 114 13.14 -6.87 -4.84
N SER A 115 13.63 -8.08 -4.56
CA SER A 115 13.59 -9.17 -5.54
C SER A 115 12.16 -9.41 -5.99
N ILE A 116 11.99 -9.62 -7.30
CA ILE A 116 10.69 -9.91 -7.90
C ILE A 116 10.13 -11.15 -7.23
N LEU A 117 9.04 -10.98 -6.49
CA LEU A 117 8.34 -12.07 -5.83
C LEU A 117 7.62 -12.88 -6.93
N ASN A 118 8.13 -14.09 -7.19
CA ASN A 118 7.62 -15.08 -8.15
C ASN A 118 8.09 -14.87 -9.60
N SER A 119 9.26 -15.42 -9.92
CA SER A 119 9.46 -15.94 -11.28
C SER A 119 8.38 -17.00 -11.57
N PRO A 120 7.82 -17.07 -12.79
CA PRO A 120 6.96 -18.18 -13.18
C PRO A 120 7.65 -19.51 -12.85
N LYS A 121 6.90 -20.54 -12.44
CA LYS A 121 7.50 -21.88 -12.27
C LYS A 121 8.20 -22.25 -13.59
N VAL A 122 9.39 -22.84 -13.49
CA VAL A 122 10.27 -23.15 -14.63
C VAL A 122 9.50 -23.84 -15.78
N ASP A 123 8.58 -24.72 -15.42
CA ASP A 123 7.73 -25.46 -16.38
C ASP A 123 6.82 -24.56 -17.22
N HIS A 124 6.23 -23.51 -16.62
CA HIS A 124 5.38 -22.56 -17.35
C HIS A 124 6.20 -21.64 -18.26
N GLN A 125 7.41 -21.27 -17.83
CA GLN A 125 8.30 -20.44 -18.65
C GLN A 125 8.77 -21.21 -19.89
N ALA A 126 9.17 -22.47 -19.73
CA ALA A 126 9.58 -23.32 -20.86
C ALA A 126 8.44 -23.52 -21.86
N ALA A 127 7.22 -23.79 -21.38
CA ALA A 127 6.04 -23.95 -22.24
C ALA A 127 5.70 -22.66 -23.00
N ALA A 128 5.71 -21.50 -22.33
CA ALA A 128 5.45 -20.22 -22.96
C ALA A 128 6.51 -19.85 -24.00
N LEU A 129 7.79 -20.09 -23.67
CA LEU A 129 8.91 -19.85 -24.59
C LEU A 129 8.79 -20.71 -25.85
N GLN A 130 8.48 -22.00 -25.69
CA GLN A 130 8.31 -22.90 -26.83
C GLN A 130 7.17 -22.44 -27.74
N ALA A 131 6.02 -22.07 -27.17
CA ALA A 131 4.89 -21.56 -27.95
C ALA A 131 5.23 -20.27 -28.73
N ILE A 132 5.96 -19.34 -28.10
CA ILE A 132 6.42 -18.11 -28.76
C ILE A 132 7.41 -18.44 -29.88
N LEU A 133 8.38 -19.32 -29.65
CA LEU A 133 9.38 -19.72 -30.64
C LEU A 133 8.74 -20.40 -31.87
N ASP A 134 7.72 -21.23 -31.65
CA ASP A 134 7.01 -21.90 -32.75
C ASP A 134 6.20 -20.91 -33.60
N LEU A 135 5.64 -19.87 -33.00
CA LEU A 135 4.97 -18.78 -33.72
C LEU A 135 5.98 -17.92 -34.49
N VAL A 136 7.11 -17.58 -33.85
CA VAL A 136 8.20 -16.82 -34.47
C VAL A 136 8.77 -17.53 -35.70
N LYS A 137 9.00 -18.85 -35.64
CA LYS A 137 9.53 -19.63 -36.78
C LYS A 137 8.58 -19.71 -37.97
N LYS A 138 7.27 -19.59 -37.74
CA LYS A 138 6.23 -19.65 -38.79
C LYS A 138 5.93 -18.27 -39.40
N ALA A 139 6.36 -17.20 -38.76
CA ALA A 139 6.10 -15.84 -39.23
C ALA A 139 7.15 -15.42 -40.27
N GLU A 140 6.68 -14.85 -41.38
CA GLU A 140 7.57 -14.30 -42.42
C GLU A 140 8.15 -12.93 -42.03
N ASN A 141 7.37 -12.13 -41.29
CA ASN A 141 7.77 -10.80 -40.83
C ASN A 141 7.36 -10.61 -39.37
N ILE A 142 8.31 -10.27 -38.52
CA ILE A 142 8.10 -10.12 -37.07
C ILE A 142 8.29 -8.64 -36.71
N ILE A 143 7.28 -8.07 -36.04
CA ILE A 143 7.32 -6.71 -35.52
C ILE A 143 7.26 -6.80 -33.99
N ALA A 144 8.27 -6.27 -33.32
CA ALA A 144 8.27 -6.11 -31.87
C ALA A 144 7.75 -4.71 -31.51
N ILE A 145 6.59 -4.64 -30.87
CA ILE A 145 6.05 -3.39 -30.36
C ILE A 145 6.48 -3.27 -28.90
N VAL A 146 7.28 -2.26 -28.60
CA VAL A 146 7.66 -1.92 -27.23
C VAL A 146 6.66 -0.89 -26.71
N ALA A 147 5.84 -1.28 -25.74
CA ALA A 147 5.02 -0.36 -24.97
C ALA A 147 5.85 0.23 -23.82
N VAL A 148 5.79 1.55 -23.64
CA VAL A 148 6.44 2.30 -22.55
C VAL A 148 5.46 2.54 -21.41
#